data_AF-A0A821SB11-F1
#
_entry.id   AF-A0A821SB11-F1
#
_cell.length_a   1.000
_cell.length_b   1.000
_cell.length_c   1.000
_cell.angle_alpha   90.00
_cell.angle_beta   90.00
_cell.angle_gamma   90.00
#
_symmetry.space_group_name_H-M   'P 1'
#
loop_
_entity.id
_entity.type
_entity.pdbx_description
1 polymer ?
#
loop_
_entity_poly.entity_id
_entity_poly.type
_entity_poly.pdbx_seq_one_letter_code
_entity_poly.pdbx_strand_id
1 'polypeptide(L)'
;WIDRRGTIGWPPHSPDLMPCDFFLWEIVKDHVYEQNPRDINHTKSLIEEEFTLLNSNIVLCQVICRSVADRCQICLDNEGKQFEHLY
;
A
#
# COMPACT_ATOMS: atom_id res chain seq x y z
N TRP A 1 3.69 -5.63 -8.25
CA TRP A 1 4.30 -4.74 -9.25
C TRP A 1 3.26 -4.45 -10.33
N ILE A 2 2.83 -3.19 -10.43
CA ILE A 2 1.95 -2.74 -11.52
C ILE A 2 2.83 -2.52 -12.75
N ASP A 3 2.44 -3.10 -13.89
CA ASP A 3 3.21 -3.04 -15.13
C ASP A 3 3.39 -1.59 -15.63
N ARG A 4 4.55 -1.30 -16.25
CA ARG A 4 4.88 0.00 -16.85
C ARG A 4 3.97 0.38 -18.03
N ARG A 5 3.10 -0.52 -18.47
CA ARG A 5 2.14 -0.33 -19.56
C ARG A 5 0.73 0.03 -19.08
N GLY A 6 0.56 0.33 -17.79
CA GLY A 6 -0.67 0.91 -17.27
C GLY A 6 -0.97 2.29 -17.88
N THR A 7 -2.20 2.76 -17.70
CA THR A 7 -2.63 4.10 -18.15
C THR A 7 -1.86 5.24 -17.46
N ILE A 8 -1.25 4.96 -16.31
CA ILE A 8 -0.39 5.87 -15.57
C ILE A 8 1.05 5.39 -15.69
N GLY A 9 1.93 6.26 -16.18
CA GLY A 9 3.36 6.00 -16.29
C GLY A 9 4.04 6.12 -14.93
N TRP A 10 4.10 5.03 -14.18
CA TRP A 10 4.79 4.99 -12.90
C TRP A 10 6.31 4.90 -13.08
N PRO A 11 7.11 5.68 -12.31
CA PRO A 11 8.56 5.53 -12.31
C PRO A 11 8.98 4.15 -11.81
N PRO A 12 10.10 3.60 -12.33
CA PRO A 12 10.62 2.32 -11.86
C PRO A 12 11.08 2.42 -10.40
N HIS A 13 10.88 1.34 -9.63
CA HIS A 13 11.32 1.22 -8.24
C HIS A 13 10.71 2.24 -7.26
N SER A 14 9.45 2.60 -7.45
CA SER A 14 8.70 3.44 -6.51
C SER A 14 7.61 2.62 -5.78
N PRO A 15 7.96 1.84 -4.74
CA PRO A 15 6.98 1.29 -3.79
C PRO A 15 6.43 2.40 -2.88
N ASP A 16 7.26 3.38 -2.56
CA ASP A 16 6.82 4.74 -2.26
C ASP A 16 5.87 5.19 -3.37
N LEU A 17 4.89 6.06 -3.26
CA LEU A 17 3.94 6.38 -4.34
C LEU A 17 2.92 5.28 -4.73
N MET A 18 3.12 3.98 -4.44
CA MET A 18 2.11 2.95 -4.70
C MET A 18 1.30 2.60 -3.44
N PRO A 19 0.01 3.02 -3.32
CA PRO A 19 -0.83 2.77 -2.14
C PRO A 19 -0.87 1.32 -1.68
N CYS A 20 -0.81 0.39 -2.62
CA CYS A 20 -0.80 -1.02 -2.28
C CYS A 20 0.46 -1.42 -1.52
N ASP A 21 1.60 -0.86 -1.89
CA ASP A 21 2.91 -1.25 -1.37
C ASP A 21 3.24 -0.54 -0.04
N PHE A 22 2.98 0.77 0.06
CA PHE A 22 3.30 1.55 1.27
C PHE A 22 2.21 1.53 2.36
N PHE A 23 1.04 0.96 2.08
CA PHE A 23 -0.08 0.99 3.02
C PHE A 23 -0.85 -0.32 3.08
N LEU A 24 -1.47 -0.73 1.97
CA LEU A 24 -2.37 -1.89 1.97
C LEU A 24 -1.66 -3.17 2.45
N TRP A 25 -0.49 -3.44 1.87
CA TRP A 25 0.27 -4.62 2.24
C TRP A 25 0.83 -4.56 3.65
N GLU A 26 1.12 -3.37 4.18
CA GLU A 26 1.52 -3.21 5.58
C GLU A 26 0.40 -3.67 6.51
N ILE A 27 -0.81 -3.12 6.36
CA ILE A 27 -1.97 -3.49 7.16
C ILE A 27 -2.31 -4.97 7.05
N VAL A 28 -2.40 -5.50 5.83
CA VAL A 28 -2.78 -6.90 5.62
C VAL A 28 -1.73 -7.84 6.22
N LYS A 29 -0.44 -7.53 6.09
CA LYS A 29 0.62 -8.34 6.71
C LYS A 29 0.53 -8.28 8.23
N ASP A 30 0.35 -7.10 8.81
CA ASP A 30 0.28 -6.94 10.26
C ASP A 30 -0.89 -7.73 10.85
N HIS A 31 -2.08 -7.60 10.25
CA HIS A 31 -3.25 -8.39 10.65
C HIS A 31 -2.99 -9.90 10.55
N VAL A 32 -2.45 -10.36 9.43
CA VAL A 32 -2.20 -11.80 9.22
C VAL A 32 -1.15 -12.32 10.20
N TYR A 33 -0.07 -11.57 10.46
CA TYR A 33 1.01 -12.01 11.34
C TYR A 33 0.61 -12.01 12.81
N GLU A 34 -0.21 -11.05 13.26
CA GLU A 34 -0.77 -11.04 14.62
C GLU A 34 -1.58 -12.30 14.92
N GLN A 35 -2.30 -12.84 13.93
CA GLN A 35 -3.16 -14.01 14.08
C GLN A 35 -2.43 -15.36 14.01
N ASN A 36 -1.15 -15.35 13.58
CA ASN A 36 -0.28 -16.53 13.50
C ASN A 36 -0.96 -17.75 12.83
N PRO A 37 -1.33 -17.66 11.53
CA PRO A 37 -2.05 -18.72 10.85
C PRO A 37 -1.21 -19.99 10.73
N ARG A 38 -1.88 -21.15 10.89
CA ARG A 38 -1.24 -22.47 10.92
C ARG A 38 -1.13 -23.12 9.54
N ASP A 39 -1.88 -22.62 8.57
CA ASP A 39 -1.90 -23.13 7.21
C ASP A 39 -2.32 -22.06 6.19
N ILE A 40 -2.22 -22.44 4.92
CA ILE A 40 -2.48 -21.55 3.77
C ILE A 40 -3.97 -21.16 3.70
N ASN A 41 -4.90 -22.04 4.09
CA ASN A 41 -6.32 -21.74 4.01
C ASN A 41 -6.69 -20.69 5.06
N HIS A 42 -6.19 -20.84 6.29
CA HIS A 42 -6.39 -19.84 7.33
C HIS A 42 -5.78 -18.49 6.93
N THR A 43 -4.57 -18.49 6.35
CA THR A 43 -3.93 -17.27 5.83
C THR A 43 -4.80 -16.59 4.77
N LYS A 44 -5.38 -17.34 3.82
CA LYS A 44 -6.27 -16.79 2.79
C LYS A 44 -7.53 -16.17 3.40
N SER A 45 -8.15 -16.85 4.36
CA SER A 45 -9.35 -16.33 5.03
C SER A 45 -9.07 -15.02 5.77
N LEU A 46 -7.94 -14.90 6.46
CA LEU A 46 -7.53 -13.66 7.13
C LEU A 46 -7.30 -12.52 6.14
N ILE A 47 -6.69 -12.81 4.99
CA ILE A 47 -6.52 -11.81 3.92
C ILE A 47 -7.90 -11.36 3.43
N GLU A 48 -8.82 -12.28 3.11
CA GLU A 48 -10.17 -11.94 2.63
C GLU A 48 -10.98 -11.13 3.66
N GLU A 49 -10.84 -11.46 4.94
CA GLU A 49 -11.44 -10.73 6.05
C GLU A 49 -10.93 -9.28 6.12
N GLU A 50 -9.61 -9.09 6.13
CA GLU A 50 -9.00 -7.76 6.20
C GLU A 50 -9.38 -6.90 4.98
N PHE A 51 -9.40 -7.49 3.78
CA PHE A 51 -9.88 -6.79 2.58
C PHE A 51 -11.36 -6.39 2.69
N THR A 52 -12.21 -7.21 3.32
CA THR A 52 -13.63 -6.90 3.55
C THR A 52 -13.77 -5.71 4.51
N LEU A 53 -12.95 -5.65 5.56
CA LEU A 53 -12.91 -4.55 6.52
C LEU A 53 -12.44 -3.25 5.86
N LEU A 54 -11.34 -3.31 5.11
CA LEU A 54 -10.79 -2.16 4.38
C LEU A 54 -11.77 -1.62 3.33
N ASN A 55 -12.44 -2.49 2.59
CA ASN A 55 -13.46 -2.07 1.61
C ASN A 55 -14.66 -1.39 2.27
N SER A 56 -14.98 -1.75 3.52
CA SER A 56 -16.02 -1.09 4.32
C SER A 56 -15.55 0.27 4.86
N ASN A 57 -14.23 0.50 4.97
CA ASN A 57 -13.64 1.74 5.45
C ASN A 57 -13.28 2.70 4.30
N ILE A 58 -14.32 3.22 3.64
CA ILE A 58 -14.14 4.12 2.48
C ILE A 58 -13.36 5.39 2.80
N VAL A 59 -13.44 5.88 4.05
CA VAL A 59 -12.73 7.09 4.50
C VAL A 59 -11.22 6.85 4.49
N LEU A 60 -10.77 5.71 5.02
CA LEU A 60 -9.36 5.34 5.02
C LEU A 60 -8.82 5.21 3.59
N CYS A 61 -9.56 4.53 2.71
CA CYS A 61 -9.22 4.43 1.29
C CYS A 61 -9.08 5.80 0.62
N GLN A 62 -9.98 6.74 0.92
CA GLN A 62 -9.90 8.11 0.38
C GLN A 62 -8.67 8.87 0.89
N VAL A 63 -8.36 8.75 2.19
CA VAL A 63 -7.19 9.41 2.78
C VAL A 63 -5.89 8.89 2.14
N ILE A 64 -5.77 7.58 1.95
CA ILE A 64 -4.57 6.98 1.34
C ILE A 64 -4.46 7.31 -0.14
N CYS A 65 -5.56 7.32 -0.89
CA CYS A 65 -5.52 7.78 -2.27
C CYS A 65 -5.08 9.25 -2.38
N ARG A 66 -5.47 10.10 -1.43
CA ARG A 66 -5.03 11.51 -1.39
C ARG A 66 -3.57 11.65 -1.00
N SER A 67 -3.07 10.82 -0.07
CA SER A 67 -1.68 10.89 0.37
C SER A 67 -0.68 10.58 -0.75
N VAL A 68 -1.10 9.89 -1.83
CA VAL A 68 -0.27 9.72 -3.03
C VAL A 68 0.21 11.07 -3.58
N ALA A 69 -0.66 12.08 -3.60
CA ALA A 69 -0.28 13.41 -4.10
C ALA A 69 0.80 14.05 -3.21
N ASP A 70 0.65 13.94 -1.89
CA ASP A 70 1.63 14.47 -0.93
C ASP A 70 2.96 13.73 -1.05
N ARG A 71 2.93 12.40 -1.19
CA ARG A 71 4.13 11.58 -1.39
C ARG A 71 4.81 11.86 -2.73
N CYS A 72 4.04 12.12 -3.80
CA CYS A 72 4.58 12.61 -5.07
C CYS A 72 5.29 13.96 -4.87
N GLN A 73 4.70 14.88 -4.10
CA GLN A 73 5.32 16.17 -3.83
C GLN A 73 6.64 16.02 -3.06
N ILE A 74 6.67 15.18 -2.02
CA ILE A 74 7.90 14.89 -1.26
C ILE A 74 8.97 14.26 -2.16
N CYS A 75 8.58 13.35 -3.05
CA CYS A 75 9.48 12.79 -4.05
C CYS A 75 10.09 13.87 -4.96
N LEU A 76 9.28 14.82 -5.44
CA LEU A 76 9.74 15.95 -6.25
C LEU A 76 10.68 16.87 -5.47
N ASP A 77 10.33 17.20 -4.23
CA ASP A 77 11.13 18.03 -3.34
C ASP A 77 12.49 17.37 -3.01
N ASN A 78 12.52 16.04 -3.03
CA ASN A 78 13.73 15.23 -2.85
C ASN A 78 14.41 14.84 -4.19
N GLU A 79 14.13 15.56 -5.28
CA GLU A 79 14.73 15.36 -6.61
C GLU A 79 14.57 13.92 -7.16
N GLY A 80 13.47 13.25 -6.84
CA GLY A 80 13.17 11.88 -7.25
C GLY A 80 13.89 10.79 -6.46
N LYS A 81 14.59 11.12 -5.38
CA LYS A 81 15.26 10.15 -4.49
C LYS A 81 14.27 9.54 -3.48
N GLN A 82 14.61 8.37 -2.94
CA GLN A 82 13.85 7.73 -1.86
C GLN A 82 13.72 8.66 -0.65
N PHE A 83 12.54 8.68 -0.04
CA PHE A 83 12.19 9.66 0.99
C PHE A 83 11.55 9.04 2.25
N GLU A 84 11.49 7.71 2.38
CA GLU A 84 10.99 7.07 3.61
C GLU A 84 11.78 7.48 4.87
N HIS A 85 13.06 7.80 4.73
CA HIS A 85 13.92 8.27 5.82
C HIS A 85 13.58 9.69 6.32
N LEU A 86 12.67 10.41 5.65
CA LEU A 86 12.26 11.76 6.01
C LEU A 86 11.08 11.78 6.99
N TYR A 87 10.54 10.61 7.37
CA TYR A 87 9.44 10.44 8.32
C TYR A 87 9.92 9.97 9.69
#